data_AF-A0A936CX79-F1
#
_entry.id   AF-A0A936CX79-F1
#
_cell.length_a   1.000
_cell.length_b   1.000
_cell.length_c   1.000
_cell.angle_alpha   90.00
_cell.angle_beta   90.00
_cell.angle_gamma   90.00
#
_symmetry.space_group_name_H-M   'P 1'
#
loop_
_entity.id
_entity.type
_entity.pdbx_description
1 polymer ?
#
loop_
_entity_poly.entity_id
_entity_poly.type
_entity_poly.pdbx_seq_one_letter_code
_entity_poly.pdbx_strand_id
1 'polypeptide(L)'
;MGSLPVSAVLLDTHVLVWLLSGNARLGVQARGFIQHAAKINVLLVCAITPWEIAMLVSKGRLALDRDVGEWVAAALALPGIRLAPLSPEVAVASTRLPGILHADPSDHILAATARHVDAVLVTEDQRLLDYGAAGHLRVLRASA
;
A
#
# COMPACT_ATOMS: atom_id res chain seq x y z
N MET A 1 16.97 -18.66 11.64
CA MET A 1 16.00 -17.55 11.48
C MET A 1 16.68 -16.47 10.65
N GLY A 2 16.63 -16.61 9.32
CA GLY A 2 17.28 -15.65 8.42
C GLY A 2 16.46 -14.38 8.38
N SER A 3 17.04 -13.27 8.82
CA SER A 3 16.49 -11.94 8.57
C SER A 3 16.30 -11.79 7.06
N LEU A 4 15.06 -11.61 6.61
CA LEU A 4 14.76 -11.22 5.24
C LEU A 4 15.61 -9.98 4.90
N PRO A 5 16.21 -9.90 3.70
CA PRO A 5 16.86 -8.67 3.26
C PRO A 5 15.84 -7.52 3.39
N VAL A 6 16.24 -6.45 4.08
CA VAL A 6 15.35 -5.35 4.44
C VAL A 6 14.80 -4.74 3.15
N SER A 7 13.54 -5.03 2.86
CA SER A 7 12.84 -4.56 1.67
C SER A 7 11.89 -3.45 2.08
N ALA A 8 11.65 -2.49 1.19
CA ALA A 8 10.65 -1.46 1.44
C ALA A 8 9.27 -2.10 1.68
N VAL A 9 8.42 -1.40 2.42
CA VAL A 9 7.06 -1.85 2.72
C VAL A 9 6.09 -0.87 2.11
N LEU A 10 5.30 -1.30 1.14
CA LEU A 10 4.26 -0.47 0.55
C LEU A 10 2.92 -0.81 1.19
N LEU A 11 2.21 0.20 1.69
CA LEU A 11 0.86 0.02 2.21
C LEU A 11 -0.16 0.15 1.08
N ASP A 12 -1.09 -0.81 1.03
CA ASP A 12 -2.34 -0.65 0.31
C ASP A 12 -3.25 0.39 1.01
N THR A 13 -4.21 0.94 0.27
CA THR A 13 -5.08 2.02 0.72
C THR A 13 -5.88 1.64 1.98
N HIS A 14 -6.52 0.46 2.01
CA HIS A 14 -7.25 0.03 3.20
C HIS A 14 -6.33 -0.30 4.38
N VAL A 15 -5.09 -0.73 4.12
CA VAL A 15 -4.11 -1.02 5.19
C VAL A 15 -3.67 0.27 5.87
N LEU A 16 -3.45 1.34 5.11
CA LEU A 16 -3.20 2.67 5.68
C LEU A 16 -4.38 3.12 6.57
N VAL A 17 -5.62 2.97 6.08
CA VAL A 17 -6.82 3.31 6.86
C VAL A 17 -6.90 2.47 8.15
N TRP A 18 -6.63 1.16 8.09
CA TRP A 18 -6.64 0.28 9.26
C TRP A 18 -5.55 0.62 10.27
N LEU A 19 -4.35 0.93 9.80
CA LEU A 19 -3.24 1.36 10.64
C LEU A 19 -3.61 2.61 11.44
N LEU A 20 -4.18 3.61 10.78
CA LEU A 20 -4.54 4.90 11.38
C LEU A 20 -5.76 4.84 12.29
N SER A 21 -6.72 3.97 11.98
CA SER A 21 -7.92 3.77 12.80
C SER A 21 -7.72 2.76 13.95
N GLY A 22 -6.52 2.17 14.08
CA GLY A 22 -6.27 1.13 15.07
C GLY A 22 -7.10 -0.14 14.85
N ASN A 23 -7.54 -0.40 13.61
CA ASN A 23 -8.48 -1.46 13.29
C ASN A 23 -7.91 -2.85 13.62
N ALA A 24 -8.62 -3.65 14.42
CA ALA A 24 -8.18 -4.97 14.89
C ALA A 24 -7.93 -5.99 13.77
N ARG A 25 -8.44 -5.76 12.55
CA ARG A 25 -8.18 -6.61 11.37
C ARG A 25 -6.73 -6.58 10.92
N LEU A 26 -5.99 -5.52 11.24
CA LEU A 26 -4.55 -5.49 10.98
C LEU A 26 -3.86 -6.38 12.01
N GLY A 27 -3.31 -7.50 11.55
CA GLY A 27 -2.75 -8.55 12.38
C GLY A 27 -1.42 -8.15 13.04
N VAL A 28 -0.96 -9.00 13.96
CA VAL A 28 0.22 -8.70 14.79
C VAL A 28 1.50 -8.74 13.96
N GLN A 29 1.62 -9.69 13.03
CA GLN A 29 2.80 -9.79 12.17
C GLN A 29 2.88 -8.58 11.23
N ALA A 30 1.76 -8.22 10.59
CA ALA A 30 1.70 -7.07 9.70
C ALA A 30 2.04 -5.77 10.44
N ARG A 31 1.49 -5.55 11.64
CA ARG A 31 1.86 -4.38 12.48
C ARG A 31 3.34 -4.35 12.80
N GLY A 32 3.93 -5.46 13.22
CA GLY A 32 5.35 -5.53 13.54
C GLY A 32 6.21 -5.19 12.33
N PHE A 33 5.84 -5.70 11.15
CA PHE A 33 6.54 -5.44 9.89
C PHE A 33 6.45 -3.96 9.49
N ILE A 34 5.25 -3.36 9.55
CA ILE A 34 5.01 -1.94 9.26
C ILE A 34 5.79 -1.04 10.24
N GLN A 35 5.73 -1.33 11.53
CA GLN A 35 6.43 -0.56 12.56
C GLN A 35 7.95 -0.62 12.39
N HIS A 36 8.50 -1.79 12.04
CA HIS A 36 9.92 -1.93 11.76
C HIS A 36 10.32 -1.11 10.53
N ALA A 37 9.54 -1.19 9.44
CA ALA A 37 9.78 -0.42 8.22
C ALA A 37 9.71 1.09 8.46
N ALA A 38 8.78 1.57 9.29
CA ALA A 38 8.68 2.97 9.68
C ALA A 38 9.95 3.43 10.43
N LYS A 39 10.45 2.63 11.39
CA LYS A 39 11.65 2.95 12.19
C LYS A 39 12.90 3.13 11.35
N ILE A 40 13.03 2.37 10.26
CA ILE A 40 14.19 2.42 9.36
C ILE A 40 13.91 3.24 8.09
N ASN A 41 12.78 3.97 8.05
CA ASN A 41 12.38 4.89 6.99
C ASN A 41 12.20 4.26 5.59
N VAL A 42 11.71 3.03 5.55
CA VAL A 42 11.36 2.30 4.31
C VAL A 42 9.88 1.93 4.22
N LEU A 43 9.03 2.57 5.03
CA LEU A 43 7.57 2.46 4.93
C LEU A 43 7.05 3.48 3.90
N LEU A 44 6.34 2.98 2.91
CA LEU A 44 5.89 3.71 1.73
C LEU A 44 4.37 3.72 1.62
N VAL A 45 3.84 4.82 1.06
CA VAL A 45 2.47 4.95 0.55
C VAL A 45 2.56 5.38 -0.91
N CYS A 46 1.79 4.78 -1.82
CA CYS A 46 1.80 5.17 -3.23
C CYS A 46 1.10 6.53 -3.44
N ALA A 47 1.59 7.34 -4.37
CA ALA A 47 0.95 8.61 -4.74
C ALA A 47 -0.49 8.46 -5.26
N ILE A 48 -0.91 7.26 -5.69
CA ILE A 48 -2.31 7.00 -6.10
C ILE A 48 -3.26 6.84 -4.90
N THR A 49 -2.75 6.44 -3.74
CA THR A 49 -3.55 6.17 -2.53
C THR A 49 -4.36 7.39 -2.07
N PRO A 50 -3.82 8.63 -2.01
CA PRO A 50 -4.61 9.83 -1.73
C PRO A 50 -5.81 10.02 -2.67
N TRP A 51 -5.63 9.77 -3.97
CA TRP A 51 -6.71 9.87 -4.96
C TRP A 51 -7.79 8.81 -4.71
N GLU A 52 -7.38 7.57 -4.41
CA GLU A 52 -8.31 6.48 -4.12
C GLU A 52 -9.14 6.78 -2.86
N ILE A 53 -8.52 7.29 -1.80
CA ILE A 53 -9.21 7.71 -0.57
C ILE A 53 -10.22 8.81 -0.88
N ALA A 54 -9.81 9.86 -1.59
CA ALA A 54 -10.70 10.96 -1.98
C ALA A 54 -11.88 10.47 -2.83
N MET A 55 -11.62 9.55 -3.77
CA MET A 55 -12.65 8.93 -4.60
C MET A 55 -13.63 8.09 -3.77
N LEU A 56 -13.15 7.29 -2.81
CA LEU A 56 -13.99 6.49 -1.92
C LEU A 56 -14.86 7.38 -1.02
N VAL A 57 -14.31 8.47 -0.48
CA VAL A 57 -15.06 9.46 0.31
C VAL A 57 -16.13 10.13 -0.56
N SER A 58 -15.77 10.58 -1.77
CA SER A 58 -16.72 11.22 -2.71
C SER A 58 -17.88 10.30 -3.10
N LYS A 59 -17.64 8.98 -3.18
CA LYS A 59 -18.67 7.96 -3.44
C LYS A 59 -19.41 7.50 -2.18
N GLY A 60 -19.13 8.06 -1.00
CA GLY A 60 -19.73 7.66 0.27
C GLY A 60 -19.35 6.23 0.73
N ARG A 61 -18.27 5.67 0.18
CA ARG A 61 -17.78 4.31 0.48
C ARG A 61 -16.77 4.28 1.63
N LEU A 62 -16.25 5.44 2.02
CA LEU A 62 -15.36 5.62 3.16
C LEU A 62 -15.81 6.85 3.96
N ALA A 63 -16.03 6.67 5.25
CA ALA A 63 -16.29 7.76 6.18
C ALA A 63 -15.01 8.03 6.98
N LEU A 64 -14.60 9.29 7.04
CA LEU A 64 -13.45 9.75 7.80
C LEU A 64 -13.93 10.61 8.98
N ASP A 65 -13.08 10.78 9.98
CA ASP A 65 -13.36 11.59 11.18
C ASP A 65 -13.20 13.10 10.94
N ARG A 66 -12.72 13.49 9.74
CA ARG A 66 -12.43 14.87 9.33
C ARG A 66 -12.46 15.01 7.81
N ASP A 67 -12.19 16.21 7.31
CA ASP A 67 -12.05 16.46 5.88
C ASP A 67 -10.99 15.54 5.24
N VAL A 68 -11.23 15.12 4.00
CA VAL A 68 -10.35 14.15 3.33
C VAL A 68 -8.95 14.70 3.05
N GLY A 69 -8.82 15.99 2.76
CA GLY A 69 -7.53 16.65 2.56
C GLY A 69 -6.74 16.70 3.87
N GLU A 70 -7.39 17.06 4.97
CA GLU A 70 -6.79 17.06 6.30
C GLU A 70 -6.36 15.65 6.73
N TRP A 71 -7.20 14.65 6.48
CA TRP A 71 -6.90 13.25 6.79
C TRP A 71 -5.68 12.75 6.02
N VAL A 72 -5.61 13.00 4.71
CA VAL A 72 -4.46 12.61 3.88
C VAL A 72 -3.19 13.32 4.34
N ALA A 73 -3.26 14.62 4.63
CA ALA A 73 -2.11 15.39 5.11
C ALA A 73 -1.59 14.82 6.44
N ALA A 74 -2.49 14.50 7.38
CA ALA A 74 -2.13 13.89 8.66
C ALA A 74 -1.51 12.49 8.48
N ALA A 75 -2.09 11.66 7.59
CA ALA A 75 -1.57 10.34 7.28
C ALA A 75 -0.13 10.40 6.74
N LEU A 76 0.14 11.30 5.77
CA LEU A 76 1.45 11.45 5.15
C LEU A 76 2.48 12.14 6.05
N ALA A 77 2.04 12.88 7.07
CA ALA A 77 2.91 13.52 8.05
C ALA A 77 3.41 12.55 9.14
N LEU A 78 2.93 11.31 9.18
CA LEU A 78 3.37 10.35 10.20
C LEU A 78 4.86 10.00 10.07
N PRO A 79 5.60 9.94 11.19
CA PRO A 79 7.00 9.56 11.18
C PRO A 79 7.24 8.21 10.49
N GLY A 80 8.20 8.19 9.57
CA GLY A 80 8.62 6.99 8.85
C GLY A 80 7.82 6.68 7.59
N ILE A 81 6.66 7.30 7.36
CA ILE A 81 5.94 7.21 6.09
C ILE A 81 6.63 8.08 5.04
N ARG A 82 6.86 7.52 3.86
CA ARG A 82 7.28 8.28 2.67
C ARG A 82 6.32 8.04 1.51
N LEU A 83 6.09 9.08 0.72
CA LEU A 83 5.31 8.96 -0.50
C LEU A 83 6.17 8.40 -1.64
N ALA A 84 5.79 7.26 -2.20
CA ALA A 84 6.37 6.74 -3.43
C ALA A 84 5.72 7.47 -4.63
N PRO A 85 6.51 8.18 -5.46
CA PRO A 85 5.96 9.00 -6.53
C PRO A 85 5.36 8.15 -7.65
N LEU A 86 4.32 8.67 -8.29
CA LEU A 86 3.87 8.19 -9.60
C LEU A 86 4.77 8.81 -10.67
N SER A 87 5.90 8.18 -10.93
CA SER A 87 6.83 8.61 -11.99
C SER A 87 6.33 8.16 -13.37
N PRO A 88 6.83 8.74 -14.48
CA PRO A 88 6.55 8.27 -15.83
C PRO A 88 6.88 6.77 -16.02
N GLU A 89 7.97 6.28 -15.41
CA GLU A 89 8.38 4.88 -15.47
C GLU A 89 7.36 3.97 -14.80
N VAL A 90 6.86 4.35 -13.61
CA VAL A 90 5.80 3.62 -12.90
C VAL A 90 4.49 3.66 -13.70
N ALA A 91 4.15 4.82 -14.28
CA ALA A 91 2.94 4.99 -15.08
C ALA A 91 2.96 4.12 -16.36
N VAL A 92 4.11 3.99 -17.02
CA VAL A 92 4.23 3.08 -18.17
C VAL A 92 4.26 1.61 -17.70
N ALA A 93 4.99 1.30 -16.64
CA ALA A 93 5.11 -0.06 -16.11
C ALA A 93 3.77 -0.64 -15.63
N SER A 94 2.85 0.19 -15.13
CA SER A 94 1.50 -0.24 -14.72
C SER A 94 0.68 -0.83 -15.86
N THR A 95 0.98 -0.48 -17.11
CA THR A 95 0.34 -1.05 -18.31
C THR A 95 1.05 -2.30 -18.84
N ARG A 96 2.22 -2.65 -18.28
CA ARG A 96 3.11 -3.72 -18.75
C ARG A 96 3.38 -4.76 -17.66
N LEU A 97 2.47 -4.89 -16.71
CA LEU A 97 2.55 -5.90 -15.67
C LEU A 97 2.49 -7.31 -16.28
N PRO A 98 3.33 -8.26 -15.80
CA PRO A 98 3.26 -9.63 -16.27
C PRO A 98 1.96 -10.32 -15.82
N GLY A 99 1.47 -11.28 -16.60
CA GLY A 99 0.25 -12.02 -16.25
C GLY A 99 -1.02 -11.17 -16.35
N ILE A 100 -2.07 -11.59 -15.63
CA ILE A 100 -3.37 -10.92 -15.63
C ILE A 100 -3.60 -10.36 -14.23
N LEU A 101 -3.61 -9.03 -14.15
CA LEU A 101 -4.13 -8.29 -13.01
C LEU A 101 -5.49 -7.69 -13.41
N HIS A 102 -6.38 -7.53 -12.42
CA HIS A 102 -7.72 -6.98 -12.64
C HIS A 102 -7.69 -5.59 -13.31
N ALA A 103 -8.73 -5.23 -14.03
CA ALA A 103 -8.84 -3.96 -14.78
C ALA A 103 -8.93 -2.66 -13.94
N ASP A 104 -8.51 -2.65 -12.66
CA ASP A 104 -8.51 -1.43 -11.85
C ASP A 104 -7.17 -0.68 -12.03
N PRO A 105 -7.18 0.56 -12.58
CA PRO A 105 -5.97 1.33 -12.76
C PRO A 105 -5.20 1.60 -11.46
N SER A 106 -5.87 1.72 -10.30
CA SER A 106 -5.16 1.95 -9.03
C SER A 106 -4.34 0.74 -8.62
N ASP A 107 -4.89 -0.48 -8.74
CA ASP A 107 -4.19 -1.74 -8.46
C ASP A 107 -2.96 -1.91 -9.37
N HIS A 108 -3.11 -1.54 -10.65
CA HIS A 108 -2.01 -1.57 -11.61
C HIS A 108 -0.88 -0.61 -11.21
N ILE A 109 -1.23 0.62 -10.81
CA ILE A 109 -0.24 1.60 -10.36
C ILE A 109 0.41 1.14 -9.05
N LEU A 110 -0.36 0.60 -8.11
CA LEU A 110 0.12 0.10 -6.83
C LEU A 110 1.10 -1.08 -7.02
N ALA A 111 0.72 -2.06 -7.84
CA ALA A 111 1.56 -3.21 -8.15
C ALA A 111 2.85 -2.80 -8.91
N ALA A 112 2.75 -1.89 -9.88
CA ALA A 112 3.92 -1.37 -10.58
C ALA A 112 4.84 -0.57 -9.66
N THR A 113 4.28 0.25 -8.75
CA THR A 113 5.05 0.98 -7.74
C THR A 113 5.80 0.01 -6.85
N ALA A 114 5.12 -1.01 -6.30
CA ALA A 114 5.75 -2.00 -5.43
C ALA A 114 6.89 -2.75 -6.12
N ARG A 115 6.70 -3.12 -7.39
CA ARG A 115 7.76 -3.75 -8.20
C ARG A 115 8.92 -2.80 -8.48
N HIS A 116 8.64 -1.54 -8.79
CA HIS A 116 9.64 -0.54 -9.14
C HIS A 116 10.57 -0.21 -7.97
N VAL A 117 10.02 -0.10 -6.76
CA VAL A 117 10.79 0.23 -5.54
C VAL A 117 11.23 -1.01 -4.76
N ASP A 118 11.07 -2.21 -5.34
CA ASP A 118 11.32 -3.51 -4.71
C ASP A 118 10.74 -3.58 -3.28
N ALA A 119 9.44 -3.34 -3.15
CA ALA A 119 8.72 -3.39 -1.90
C ALA A 119 7.89 -4.68 -1.73
N VAL A 120 7.67 -5.03 -0.47
CA VAL A 120 6.60 -5.95 -0.05
C VAL A 120 5.31 -5.14 0.09
N LEU A 121 4.29 -5.48 -0.69
CA LEU A 121 2.96 -4.88 -0.58
C LEU A 121 2.20 -5.53 0.59
N VAL A 122 1.75 -4.73 1.56
CA VAL A 122 0.85 -5.18 2.62
C VAL A 122 -0.59 -4.93 2.18
N THR A 123 -1.37 -5.99 2.00
CA THR A 123 -2.75 -5.91 1.49
C THR A 123 -3.63 -7.02 2.05
N GLU A 124 -4.95 -6.83 1.97
CA GLU A 124 -5.98 -7.85 2.20
C GLU A 124 -6.82 -8.08 0.93
N ASP A 125 -6.44 -7.45 -0.19
CA ASP A 125 -7.09 -7.70 -1.46
C ASP A 125 -6.65 -9.07 -1.99
N GLN A 126 -7.61 -9.99 -2.10
CA GLN A 126 -7.33 -11.36 -2.52
C GLN A 126 -6.70 -11.43 -3.92
N ARG A 127 -7.01 -10.52 -4.83
CA ARG A 127 -6.48 -10.50 -6.20
C ARG A 127 -5.00 -10.11 -6.19
N LEU A 128 -4.62 -9.12 -5.39
CA LEU A 128 -3.21 -8.74 -5.23
C LEU A 128 -2.43 -9.84 -4.50
N LEU A 129 -3.05 -10.53 -3.54
CA LEU A 129 -2.47 -11.69 -2.88
C LEU A 129 -2.25 -12.86 -3.86
N ASP A 130 -3.24 -13.17 -4.70
CA ASP A 130 -3.14 -14.22 -5.73
C ASP A 130 -2.07 -13.89 -6.78
N TYR A 131 -2.02 -12.62 -7.20
CA TYR A 131 -1.01 -12.11 -8.11
C TYR A 131 0.41 -12.24 -7.51
N GLY A 132 0.54 -11.99 -6.21
CA GLY A 132 1.79 -12.24 -5.47
C GLY A 132 2.14 -13.72 -5.38
N ALA A 133 1.15 -14.59 -5.13
CA ALA A 133 1.33 -16.04 -5.08
C ALA A 133 1.77 -16.63 -6.44
N ALA A 134 1.38 -16.01 -7.56
CA ALA A 134 1.89 -16.32 -8.90
C ALA A 134 3.34 -15.86 -9.15
N GLY A 135 4.00 -15.22 -8.16
CA GLY A 135 5.39 -14.77 -8.25
C GLY A 135 5.56 -13.40 -8.90
N HIS A 136 4.48 -12.67 -9.16
CA HIS A 136 4.56 -11.36 -9.81
C HIS A 136 4.75 -10.20 -8.84
N LEU A 137 4.54 -10.40 -7.55
CA LEU A 137 4.67 -9.38 -6.52
C LEU A 137 5.06 -10.01 -5.18
N ARG A 138 5.81 -9.29 -4.35
CA ARG A 138 6.01 -9.69 -2.95
C ARG A 138 4.89 -9.12 -2.11
N VAL A 139 4.18 -9.98 -1.40
CA VAL A 139 2.98 -9.60 -0.64
C VAL A 139 3.05 -10.10 0.80
N LEU A 140 2.46 -9.34 1.70
CA LEU A 140 2.16 -9.75 3.08
C LEU A 140 0.67 -9.52 3.30
N ARG A 141 -0.03 -10.55 3.78
CA ARG A 141 -1.44 -10.42 4.16
C ARG A 141 -1.57 -9.49 5.36
N ALA A 142 -2.45 -8.50 5.29
CA ALA A 142 -2.62 -7.48 6.31
C ALA A 142 -3.15 -8.05 7.64
N SER A 143 -3.96 -9.10 7.60
CA SER A 143 -4.47 -9.80 8.78
C SER A 143 -3.50 -10.80 9.42
N ALA A 144 -2.28 -10.94 8.88
CA ALA A 144 -1.24 -11.79 9.47
C ALA A 144 -0.66 -11.23 10.77
#